data_AF-A0A9D8FHV5-F1
#
_entry.id   AF-A0A9D8FHV5-F1
#
_cell.length_a   1.000
_cell.length_b   1.000
_cell.length_c   1.000
_cell.angle_alpha   90.00
_cell.angle_beta   90.00
_cell.angle_gamma   90.00
#
_symmetry.space_group_name_H-M   'P 1'
#
loop_
_entity.id
_entity.type
_entity.pdbx_description
1 polymer ?
#
loop_
_entity_poly.entity_id
_entity_poly.type
_entity_poly.pdbx_seq_one_letter_code
_entity_poly.pdbx_strand_id
1 'polypeptide(L)'
;MSKYIVLFCVSFLVSCGEAGRAVTNNDNSSQVNTTKLLTWIGPTRLVTGALIEPTTDLLEYKIYYGESAENVKANVHSVEPSVTSLEIASLSGLNTTLVFVAVSAVTTDGIESALSSVISFTP
;
A
#
# COMPACT_ATOMS: atom_id res chain seq x y z
N MET A 1 -17.43 -18.19 38.99
CA MET A 1 -18.87 -17.91 38.79
C MET A 1 -19.19 -18.02 37.31
N SER A 2 -19.57 -19.22 36.87
CA SER A 2 -20.09 -19.46 35.52
C SER A 2 -21.52 -18.94 35.45
N LYS A 3 -21.83 -18.12 34.44
CA LYS A 3 -23.20 -17.74 34.08
C LYS A 3 -23.56 -18.46 32.80
N TYR A 4 -24.49 -19.39 32.90
CA TYR A 4 -25.07 -20.12 31.78
C TYR A 4 -26.18 -19.31 31.09
N ILE A 5 -26.38 -19.69 29.82
CA ILE A 5 -27.66 -19.88 29.13
C ILE A 5 -28.34 -18.63 28.54
N VAL A 6 -28.60 -18.67 27.24
CA VAL A 6 -29.93 -18.89 26.66
C VAL A 6 -29.78 -19.46 25.24
N LEU A 7 -30.53 -20.54 25.05
CA LEU A 7 -30.85 -21.34 23.88
C LEU A 7 -31.76 -20.56 22.90
N PHE A 8 -31.62 -20.74 21.58
CA PHE A 8 -32.65 -20.60 20.51
C PHE A 8 -31.89 -20.73 19.16
N CYS A 9 -32.29 -21.42 18.10
CA CYS A 9 -33.53 -22.08 17.72
C CYS A 9 -33.17 -23.12 16.63
N VAL A 10 -33.84 -24.27 16.65
CA VAL A 10 -33.70 -25.36 15.68
C VAL A 10 -34.41 -24.98 14.38
N SER A 11 -33.82 -25.30 13.22
CA SER A 11 -34.57 -25.57 11.99
C SER A 11 -33.81 -26.57 11.14
N PHE A 12 -34.32 -27.79 11.10
CA PHE A 12 -33.97 -28.78 10.08
C PHE A 12 -34.65 -28.39 8.77
N LEU A 13 -33.90 -28.31 7.67
CA LEU A 13 -34.46 -28.47 6.33
C LEU A 13 -33.70 -29.60 5.63
N VAL A 14 -34.46 -30.65 5.32
CA VAL A 14 -34.09 -31.77 4.45
C VAL A 14 -34.22 -31.31 3.00
N SER A 15 -33.25 -31.63 2.14
CA SER A 15 -33.55 -32.14 0.80
C SER A 15 -32.30 -32.72 0.15
N CYS A 16 -32.37 -34.01 -0.19
CA CYS A 16 -31.41 -34.70 -1.04
C CYS A 16 -31.80 -34.43 -2.49
N GLY A 17 -30.84 -34.05 -3.34
CA GLY A 17 -31.15 -33.77 -4.74
C GLY A 17 -29.92 -33.65 -5.63
N GLU A 18 -29.64 -34.75 -6.32
CA GLU A 18 -29.03 -34.81 -7.65
C GLU A 18 -27.49 -34.86 -7.72
N ALA A 19 -27.02 -36.07 -8.10
CA ALA A 19 -25.73 -36.30 -8.72
C ALA A 19 -25.65 -35.52 -10.05
N GLY A 20 -25.26 -34.25 -9.96
CA GLY A 20 -24.94 -33.40 -11.10
C GLY A 20 -23.44 -33.28 -11.27
N ARG A 21 -22.88 -34.09 -12.18
CA ARG A 21 -21.67 -33.85 -12.99
C ARG A 21 -20.61 -32.92 -12.39
N ALA A 22 -19.41 -33.46 -12.14
CA ALA A 22 -18.20 -32.67 -12.01
C ALA A 22 -18.00 -31.80 -13.27
N VAL A 23 -18.50 -30.57 -13.23
CA VAL A 23 -17.97 -29.50 -14.03
C VAL A 23 -16.69 -29.09 -13.30
N THR A 24 -15.55 -29.39 -13.90
CA THR A 24 -14.30 -28.70 -13.59
C THR A 24 -14.50 -27.26 -13.99
N ASN A 25 -15.14 -26.48 -13.12
CA ASN A 25 -14.99 -25.04 -13.16
C ASN A 25 -13.51 -24.84 -12.87
N ASN A 26 -12.77 -24.61 -13.95
CA ASN A 26 -11.56 -23.82 -13.96
C ASN A 26 -11.74 -22.75 -12.88
N ASP A 27 -11.14 -22.98 -11.72
CA ASP A 27 -11.03 -22.00 -10.66
C ASP A 27 -10.07 -20.96 -11.24
N ASN A 28 -10.61 -20.15 -12.16
CA ASN A 28 -9.98 -18.93 -12.57
C ASN A 28 -10.03 -18.12 -11.29
N SER A 29 -8.89 -18.21 -10.61
CA SER A 29 -8.58 -17.58 -9.36
C SER A 29 -9.33 -16.27 -9.33
N SER A 30 -10.23 -16.11 -8.36
CA SER A 30 -10.60 -14.77 -7.94
C SER A 30 -9.34 -14.21 -7.30
N GLN A 31 -8.40 -13.80 -8.15
CA GLN A 31 -7.29 -12.98 -7.80
C GLN A 31 -7.92 -11.66 -7.38
N VAL A 32 -8.28 -11.60 -6.10
CA VAL A 32 -8.58 -10.34 -5.45
C VAL A 32 -7.25 -9.61 -5.50
N ASN A 33 -7.07 -8.76 -6.51
CA ASN A 33 -5.95 -7.86 -6.60
C ASN A 33 -6.10 -6.87 -5.43
N THR A 34 -5.62 -7.26 -4.25
CA THR A 34 -5.57 -6.38 -3.08
C THR A 34 -4.42 -5.40 -3.31
N THR A 35 -4.63 -4.39 -4.15
CA THR A 35 -3.61 -3.37 -4.37
C THR A 35 -3.41 -2.58 -3.08
N LYS A 36 -2.20 -2.66 -2.51
CA LYS A 36 -1.83 -1.83 -1.36
C LYS A 36 -1.47 -0.44 -1.84
N LEU A 37 -2.10 0.54 -1.23
CA LEU A 37 -1.88 1.95 -1.51
C LEU A 37 -0.90 2.54 -0.48
N LEU A 38 0.21 3.07 -0.97
CA LEU A 38 1.08 3.99 -0.22
C LEU A 38 0.46 5.37 -0.27
N THR A 39 0.26 6.01 0.87
CA THR A 39 -0.18 7.41 0.95
C THR A 39 0.78 8.20 1.83
N TRP A 40 0.99 9.47 1.48
CA TRP A 40 1.82 10.38 2.25
C TRP A 40 1.22 11.78 2.29
N ILE A 41 1.70 12.60 3.22
CA ILE A 41 1.33 14.01 3.33
C ILE A 41 2.53 14.81 2.83
N GLY A 42 2.31 15.63 1.81
CA GLY A 42 3.33 16.53 1.29
C GLY A 42 3.79 17.56 2.34
N PRO A 43 5.04 18.05 2.25
CA PRO A 43 5.50 19.11 3.14
C PRO A 43 4.73 20.41 2.86
N THR A 44 4.47 21.18 3.92
CA THR A 44 3.82 22.51 3.82
C THR A 44 4.78 23.66 4.15
N ARG A 45 6.01 23.32 4.59
CA ARG A 45 7.04 24.29 4.97
C ARG A 45 8.44 23.80 4.61
N LEU A 46 9.33 24.76 4.30
CA LEU A 46 10.78 24.54 4.27
C LEU A 46 11.34 24.40 5.69
N VAL A 47 12.58 23.89 5.78
CA VAL A 47 13.36 23.86 7.03
C VAL A 47 13.60 25.25 7.62
N THR A 48 13.54 26.31 6.80
CA THR A 48 13.62 27.72 7.21
C THR A 48 12.32 28.24 7.83
N GLY A 49 11.22 27.47 7.77
CA GLY A 49 9.90 27.83 8.28
C GLY A 49 8.98 28.53 7.26
N ALA A 50 9.50 28.91 6.09
CA ALA A 50 8.72 29.45 4.98
C ALA A 50 7.68 28.44 4.52
N LEU A 51 6.48 28.92 4.19
CA LEU A 51 5.44 28.10 3.57
C LEU A 51 5.87 27.70 2.15
N ILE A 52 5.46 26.50 1.73
CA ILE A 52 5.63 26.04 0.35
C ILE A 52 4.28 25.67 -0.23
N GLU A 53 4.10 25.98 -1.52
CA GLU A 53 2.97 25.55 -2.30
C GLU A 53 3.38 24.31 -3.12
N PRO A 54 2.73 23.15 -2.92
CA PRO A 54 3.19 21.89 -3.50
C PRO A 54 3.21 21.91 -5.04
N THR A 55 2.38 22.73 -5.69
CA THR A 55 2.33 22.78 -7.16
C THR A 55 3.35 23.70 -7.81
N THR A 56 4.01 24.56 -7.04
CA THR A 56 4.94 25.59 -7.55
C THR A 56 6.33 25.48 -6.96
N ASP A 57 6.43 25.04 -5.71
CA ASP A 57 7.70 24.94 -4.98
C ASP A 57 8.26 23.51 -4.97
N LEU A 58 7.45 22.50 -5.30
CA LEU A 58 7.90 21.11 -5.44
C LEU A 58 8.03 20.72 -6.91
N LEU A 59 9.12 20.03 -7.22
CA LEU A 59 9.40 19.45 -8.52
C LEU A 59 8.83 18.03 -8.62
N GLU A 60 9.06 17.21 -7.60
CA GLU A 60 8.66 15.81 -7.56
C GLU A 60 8.70 15.25 -6.13
N TYR A 61 8.06 14.10 -5.92
CA TYR A 61 8.38 13.21 -4.81
C TYR A 61 9.22 12.04 -5.30
N LYS A 62 10.21 11.65 -4.51
CA LYS A 62 10.97 10.42 -4.72
C LYS A 62 10.54 9.38 -3.71
N ILE A 63 10.03 8.26 -4.20
CA ILE A 63 9.70 7.07 -3.43
C ILE A 63 10.91 6.14 -3.50
N TYR A 64 11.63 6.04 -2.39
CA TYR A 64 12.72 5.11 -2.21
C TYR A 64 12.20 3.78 -1.69
N TYR A 65 12.64 2.67 -2.27
CA TYR A 65 12.25 1.34 -1.82
C TYR A 65 13.33 0.28 -1.97
N GLY A 66 13.24 -0.76 -1.13
CA GLY A 66 14.17 -1.89 -1.13
C GLY A 66 13.71 -3.06 -0.28
N GLU A 67 14.53 -4.10 -0.22
CA GLU A 67 14.24 -5.38 0.46
C GLU A 67 14.53 -5.35 1.97
N SER A 68 15.19 -4.28 2.45
CA SER A 68 15.51 -4.05 3.87
C SER A 68 15.51 -2.56 4.19
N ALA A 69 15.29 -2.19 5.46
CA ALA A 69 15.31 -0.80 5.90
C ALA A 69 16.66 -0.11 5.64
N GLU A 70 17.76 -0.85 5.77
CA GLU A 70 19.13 -0.36 5.51
C GLU A 70 19.38 -0.10 4.03
N ASN A 71 18.66 -0.80 3.14
CA ASN A 71 18.78 -0.69 1.69
C ASN A 71 17.53 -0.04 1.07
N VAL A 72 16.79 0.78 1.81
CA VAL A 72 15.58 1.46 1.30
C VAL A 72 15.89 2.34 0.08
N LYS A 73 17.13 2.81 -0.09
CA LYS A 73 17.56 3.61 -1.25
C LYS A 73 18.00 2.78 -2.46
N ALA A 74 17.82 1.45 -2.44
CA ALA A 74 18.24 0.58 -3.54
C ALA A 74 17.54 0.94 -4.85
N ASN A 75 16.27 1.31 -4.78
CA ASN A 75 15.49 1.77 -5.92
C ASN A 75 14.80 3.10 -5.62
N VAL A 76 14.47 3.83 -6.68
CA VAL A 76 13.75 5.09 -6.61
C VAL A 76 12.67 5.14 -7.70
N HIS A 77 11.52 5.68 -7.34
CA HIS A 77 10.43 5.99 -8.26
C HIS A 77 10.01 7.44 -8.05
N SER A 78 10.03 8.24 -9.11
CA SER A 78 9.66 9.66 -9.07
C SER A 78 8.21 9.85 -9.48
N VAL A 79 7.49 10.68 -8.74
CA VAL A 79 6.11 11.06 -9.07
C VAL A 79 5.92 12.57 -9.01
N GLU A 80 4.94 13.06 -9.76
CA GLU A 80 4.58 14.47 -9.82
C GLU A 80 4.15 15.00 -8.43
N PRO A 81 4.36 16.29 -8.13
CA PRO A 81 4.09 16.85 -6.80
C PRO A 81 2.59 16.93 -6.46
N SER A 82 1.71 16.78 -7.46
CA SER A 82 0.26 16.65 -7.30
C SER A 82 -0.16 15.25 -6.82
N VAL A 83 0.73 14.25 -6.88
CA VAL A 83 0.46 12.87 -6.49
C VAL A 83 0.91 12.65 -5.04
N THR A 84 -0.01 12.17 -4.20
CA THR A 84 0.26 11.83 -2.79
C THR A 84 -0.13 10.40 -2.43
N SER A 85 -0.35 9.57 -3.46
CA SER A 85 -0.70 8.17 -3.31
C SER A 85 -0.17 7.33 -4.47
N LEU A 86 0.32 6.13 -4.20
CA LEU A 86 0.89 5.23 -5.20
C LEU A 86 0.54 3.77 -4.86
N GLU A 87 0.16 2.98 -5.87
CA GLU A 87 -0.01 1.54 -5.68
C GLU A 87 1.37 0.87 -5.59
N ILE A 88 1.60 0.09 -4.52
CA ILE A 88 2.89 -0.59 -4.31
C ILE A 88 3.22 -1.53 -5.48
N ALA A 89 2.20 -2.11 -6.13
CA ALA A 89 2.36 -2.96 -7.30
C ALA A 89 2.94 -2.22 -8.53
N SER A 90 2.90 -0.89 -8.57
CA SER A 90 3.51 -0.08 -9.64
C SER A 90 5.03 0.07 -9.46
N LEU A 91 5.58 -0.29 -8.30
CA LEU A 91 7.02 -0.29 -8.06
C LEU A 91 7.66 -1.48 -8.79
N SER A 92 8.71 -1.21 -9.55
CA SER A 92 9.40 -2.23 -10.36
C SER A 92 10.45 -2.97 -9.54
N GLY A 93 10.72 -4.23 -9.88
CA GLY A 93 11.81 -4.98 -9.25
C GLY A 93 11.51 -5.48 -7.82
N LEU A 94 10.23 -5.50 -7.42
CA LEU A 94 9.81 -6.14 -6.17
C LEU A 94 9.79 -7.66 -6.34
N ASN A 95 10.81 -8.35 -5.83
CA ASN A 95 10.90 -9.81 -5.85
C ASN A 95 10.60 -10.43 -4.46
N THR A 96 10.27 -9.61 -3.47
CA THR A 96 10.16 -10.02 -2.07
C THR A 96 8.75 -9.94 -1.53
N THR A 97 8.50 -10.74 -0.50
CA THR A 97 7.27 -10.68 0.30
C THR A 97 7.25 -9.49 1.26
N LEU A 98 8.35 -8.75 1.42
CA LEU A 98 8.45 -7.59 2.29
C LEU A 98 9.27 -6.49 1.61
N VAL A 99 8.68 -5.30 1.51
CA VAL A 99 9.24 -4.13 0.85
C VAL A 99 9.29 -2.99 1.85
N PHE A 100 10.43 -2.32 1.94
CA PHE A 100 10.63 -1.13 2.75
C PHE A 100 10.55 0.09 1.87
N VAL A 101 9.87 1.13 2.31
CA VAL A 101 9.60 2.34 1.53
C VAL A 101 9.81 3.58 2.38
N ALA A 102 10.36 4.63 1.77
CA ALA A 102 10.44 5.98 2.31
C ALA A 102 10.18 7.00 1.19
N VAL A 103 9.69 8.18 1.55
CA VAL A 103 9.39 9.25 0.59
C VAL A 103 10.22 10.48 0.93
N SER A 104 10.76 11.16 -0.08
CA SER A 104 11.29 12.52 0.04
C SER A 104 10.62 13.44 -0.97
N ALA A 105 10.63 14.74 -0.68
CA ALA A 105 10.18 15.79 -1.58
C ALA A 105 11.40 16.51 -2.17
N VAL A 106 11.32 16.86 -3.45
CA VAL A 106 12.33 17.64 -4.16
C VAL A 106 11.72 18.98 -4.52
N THR A 107 12.41 20.06 -4.17
CA THR A 107 12.00 21.43 -4.51
C THR A 107 12.34 21.78 -5.95
N THR A 108 11.73 22.82 -6.51
CA THR A 108 12.07 23.35 -7.86
C THR A 108 13.50 23.88 -7.95
N ASP A 109 14.12 24.26 -6.84
CA ASP A 109 15.55 24.56 -6.71
C ASP A 109 16.45 23.30 -6.70
N GLY A 110 15.88 22.10 -6.80
CA GLY A 110 16.61 20.83 -6.81
C GLY A 110 17.06 20.34 -5.43
N ILE A 111 16.61 20.99 -4.35
CA ILE A 111 16.93 20.59 -2.97
C ILE A 111 15.99 19.46 -2.55
N GLU A 112 16.57 18.33 -2.14
CA GLU A 112 15.83 17.19 -1.62
C GLU A 112 15.69 17.25 -0.09
N SER A 113 14.49 16.95 0.39
CA SER A 113 14.17 16.81 1.82
C SER A 113 14.86 15.60 2.44
N ALA A 114 14.94 15.58 3.78
CA ALA A 114 15.14 14.34 4.51
C ALA A 114 14.04 13.31 4.14
N LEU A 115 14.41 12.03 4.19
CA LEU A 115 13.48 10.93 4.01
C LEU A 115 12.42 10.94 5.13
N SER A 116 11.21 10.51 4.77
CA SER A 116 10.21 10.09 5.74
C SER A 116 10.71 8.93 6.59
N SER A 117 9.96 8.61 7.66
CA SER A 117 10.15 7.33 8.34
C SER A 117 10.02 6.19 7.33
N VAL A 118 10.91 5.20 7.46
CA VAL A 118 10.82 3.96 6.67
C VAL A 118 9.63 3.16 7.20
N ILE A 119 8.80 2.69 6.27
CA ILE A 119 7.67 1.80 6.56
C ILE A 119 7.81 0.54 5.71
N SER A 120 7.18 -0.55 6.14
CA SER A 120 7.27 -1.84 5.45
C SER A 120 5.91 -2.37 5.02
N PHE A 121 5.85 -2.94 3.82
CA PHE A 121 4.65 -3.54 3.25
C PHE A 121 4.94 -4.95 2.80
N THR A 122 3.99 -5.85 3.02
CA THR A 122 3.91 -7.08 2.23
C THR A 122 3.04 -6.78 0.99
N PRO A 123 3.59 -6.83 -0.23
CA PRO A 123 2.85 -6.54 -1.45
C PRO A 123 1.71 -7.53 -1.68
#